data_AF-R9MCI2-F1
#
_entry.id   AF-R9MCI2-F1
#
_cell.length_a   1.000
_cell.length_b   1.000
_cell.length_c   1.000
_cell.angle_alpha   90.00
_cell.angle_beta   90.00
_cell.angle_gamma   90.00
#
_symmetry.space_group_name_H-M   'P 1'
#
loop_
_entity.id
_entity.type
_entity.pdbx_description
1 polymer ?
#
loop_
_entity_poly.entity_id
_entity_poly.type
_entity_poly.pdbx_seq_one_letter_code
_entity_poly.pdbx_strand_id
1 'polypeptide(L)'
;MDIIERIRASYPDLTKKQKAIANYLIANPEDICYITLAQLSQNTSACEVTLLRFCQKMGCASFLELKNEFRDYTQTMIKLVSSAHYIAPELSTGSASEKEAFLLEIFNEDVCSLSDYYSNICLDNIARIADAIRKSRRIYIFAHDLSKIMGQFLESRLKILYLNATLVDLGNLEETQFHLQNLAEEDLAILFSFPRYFFPIGNIARKISSIGIPILAITDSDTSPVAKYGDHLLLCPGPTKFFYNSLALPMAVLNLLASCLVIDNVAPSEIEEFKDTLPS
;
A
#
# COMPACT_ATOMS: atom_id res chain seq x y z
N MET A 1 -21.55 -14.49 14.34
CA MET A 1 -22.17 -14.08 13.08
C MET A 1 -21.67 -12.70 12.76
N ASP A 2 -20.86 -12.58 11.72
CA ASP A 2 -20.29 -11.28 11.33
C ASP A 2 -21.34 -10.38 10.68
N ILE A 3 -21.03 -9.08 10.52
CA ILE A 3 -21.96 -8.10 9.97
C ILE A 3 -22.50 -8.47 8.58
N ILE A 4 -21.70 -9.08 7.71
CA ILE A 4 -22.12 -9.49 6.37
C ILE A 4 -23.10 -10.66 6.46
N GLU A 5 -22.83 -11.64 7.31
CA GLU A 5 -23.74 -12.74 7.59
C GLU A 5 -25.07 -12.23 8.16
N ARG A 6 -25.05 -11.24 9.07
CA ARG A 6 -26.28 -10.59 9.59
C ARG A 6 -27.09 -9.91 8.49
N ILE A 7 -26.41 -9.18 7.60
CA ILE A 7 -27.06 -8.50 6.47
C ILE A 7 -27.67 -9.52 5.51
N ARG A 8 -26.95 -10.60 5.18
CA ARG A 8 -27.44 -11.67 4.29
C ARG A 8 -28.63 -12.40 4.89
N ALA A 9 -28.59 -12.75 6.18
CA ALA A 9 -29.68 -13.39 6.88
C ALA A 9 -30.94 -12.52 6.91
N SER A 10 -30.77 -11.20 7.08
CA SER A 10 -31.88 -10.24 7.12
C SER A 10 -32.38 -9.83 5.73
N TYR A 11 -31.65 -10.16 4.66
CA TYR A 11 -31.88 -9.68 3.29
C TYR A 11 -33.29 -9.95 2.75
N PRO A 12 -33.92 -11.13 2.96
CA PRO A 12 -35.27 -11.40 2.48
C PRO A 12 -36.30 -10.39 2.98
N ASP A 13 -36.14 -9.94 4.23
CA ASP A 13 -37.07 -9.07 4.95
C ASP A 13 -36.76 -7.57 4.80
N LEU A 14 -35.84 -7.21 3.91
CA LEU A 14 -35.48 -5.82 3.63
C LEU A 14 -36.41 -5.19 2.59
N THR A 15 -36.80 -3.95 2.84
CA THR A 15 -37.48 -3.11 1.83
C THR A 15 -36.56 -2.80 0.65
N LYS A 16 -37.11 -2.33 -0.48
CA LYS A 16 -36.32 -1.98 -1.68
C LYS A 16 -35.15 -1.01 -1.38
N LYS A 17 -35.38 0.01 -0.56
CA LYS A 17 -34.32 0.96 -0.15
C LYS A 17 -33.30 0.33 0.80
N GLN A 18 -33.74 -0.52 1.72
CA GLN A 18 -32.82 -1.25 2.61
C GLN A 18 -31.98 -2.30 1.86
N LYS A 19 -32.53 -2.91 0.80
CA LYS A 19 -31.77 -3.79 -0.11
C LYS A 19 -30.70 -3.03 -0.86
N ALA A 20 -30.97 -1.80 -1.31
CA ALA A 20 -29.95 -0.95 -1.93
C ALA A 20 -28.80 -0.64 -0.96
N ILE A 21 -29.12 -0.32 0.30
CA ILE A 21 -28.13 -0.14 1.37
C ILE A 21 -27.33 -1.43 1.57
N ALA A 22 -28.00 -2.57 1.80
CA ALA A 22 -27.35 -3.85 2.00
C ALA A 22 -26.42 -4.24 0.84
N ASN A 23 -26.87 -4.07 -0.41
CA ASN A 23 -26.06 -4.34 -1.59
C ASN A 23 -24.81 -3.46 -1.64
N TYR A 24 -24.95 -2.16 -1.38
CA TYR A 24 -23.82 -1.25 -1.34
C TYR A 24 -22.81 -1.65 -0.26
N LEU A 25 -23.29 -1.98 0.94
CA LEU A 25 -22.42 -2.36 2.06
C LEU A 25 -21.73 -3.71 1.84
N ILE A 26 -22.41 -4.68 1.21
CA ILE A 26 -21.82 -5.98 0.86
C ILE A 26 -20.81 -5.86 -0.29
N ALA A 27 -21.09 -5.00 -1.28
CA ALA A 27 -20.21 -4.82 -2.44
C ALA A 27 -18.97 -3.97 -2.11
N ASN A 28 -19.09 -3.06 -1.15
CA ASN A 28 -18.01 -2.15 -0.74
C ASN A 28 -17.81 -2.21 0.78
N PRO A 29 -17.54 -3.41 1.37
CA PRO A 29 -17.32 -3.54 2.80
C PRO A 29 -16.15 -2.65 3.24
N GLU A 30 -15.27 -2.36 2.28
CA GLU A 30 -14.04 -1.64 2.49
C GLU A 30 -14.24 -0.13 2.71
N ASP A 31 -15.01 0.49 1.82
CA ASP A 31 -15.17 1.94 1.80
C ASP A 31 -16.02 2.49 2.95
N ILE A 32 -16.79 1.64 3.63
CA ILE A 32 -17.73 2.02 4.69
C ILE A 32 -17.02 2.74 5.84
N CYS A 33 -15.78 2.34 6.15
CA CYS A 33 -14.99 2.96 7.22
C CYS A 33 -14.65 4.44 6.95
N TYR A 34 -14.70 4.89 5.69
CA TYR A 34 -14.26 6.24 5.29
C TYR A 34 -15.38 7.16 4.85
N ILE A 35 -16.58 6.64 4.61
CA ILE A 35 -17.71 7.45 4.20
C ILE A 35 -18.49 7.99 5.42
N THR A 36 -19.09 9.16 5.24
CA THR A 36 -20.07 9.74 6.16
C THR A 36 -21.46 9.19 5.88
N LEU A 37 -22.39 9.39 6.83
CA LEU A 37 -23.79 9.01 6.65
C LEU A 37 -24.41 9.71 5.43
N ALA A 38 -24.04 10.97 5.19
CA ALA A 38 -24.49 11.76 4.05
C ALA A 38 -23.98 11.20 2.71
N GLN A 39 -22.71 10.77 2.65
CA GLN A 39 -22.15 10.13 1.46
C GLN A 39 -22.82 8.78 1.19
N LEU A 40 -23.08 7.99 2.24
CA LEU A 40 -23.80 6.73 2.10
C LEU A 40 -25.24 6.94 1.62
N SER A 41 -25.91 8.00 2.09
CA SER A 41 -27.24 8.42 1.63
C SER A 41 -27.26 8.73 0.14
N GLN A 42 -26.27 9.48 -0.35
CA GLN A 42 -26.11 9.76 -1.78
C GLN A 42 -25.89 8.48 -2.60
N ASN A 43 -24.96 7.62 -2.17
CA ASN A 43 -24.58 6.41 -2.90
C ASN A 43 -25.69 5.35 -2.96
N THR A 44 -26.61 5.36 -1.99
CA THR A 44 -27.71 4.39 -1.90
C THR A 44 -29.07 4.97 -2.27
N SER A 45 -29.15 6.27 -2.53
CA SER A 45 -30.41 7.02 -2.73
C SER A 45 -31.43 6.82 -1.59
N ALA A 46 -30.94 6.53 -0.38
CA ALA A 46 -31.74 6.32 0.81
C ALA A 46 -31.51 7.47 1.80
N CYS A 47 -32.59 8.04 2.37
CA CYS A 47 -32.43 9.12 3.34
C CYS A 47 -31.75 8.64 4.62
N GLU A 48 -31.11 9.55 5.34
CA GLU A 48 -30.36 9.26 6.57
C GLU A 48 -31.20 8.54 7.64
N VAL A 49 -32.49 8.89 7.76
CA VAL A 49 -33.43 8.20 8.65
C VAL A 49 -33.58 6.72 8.28
N THR A 50 -33.61 6.40 6.98
CA THR A 50 -33.68 5.01 6.51
C THR A 50 -32.39 4.25 6.81
N LEU A 51 -31.24 4.92 6.67
CA LEU A 51 -29.93 4.35 7.00
C LEU A 51 -29.78 4.07 8.50
N LEU A 52 -30.22 4.98 9.37
CA LEU A 52 -30.19 4.78 10.82
C LEU A 52 -31.12 3.62 11.24
N ARG A 53 -32.31 3.53 10.64
CA ARG A 53 -33.21 2.37 10.84
C ARG A 53 -32.59 1.06 10.34
N PHE A 54 -31.83 1.11 9.24
CA PHE A 54 -31.07 -0.04 8.77
C PHE A 54 -30.00 -0.46 9.78
N CYS A 55 -29.21 0.49 10.32
CA CYS A 55 -28.22 0.22 11.37
C CYS A 55 -28.86 -0.50 12.56
N GLN A 56 -29.97 0.04 13.08
CA GLN A 56 -30.70 -0.55 14.20
C GLN A 56 -31.20 -1.96 13.89
N LYS A 57 -31.72 -2.19 12.67
CA LYS A 57 -32.16 -3.53 12.22
C LYS A 57 -31.00 -4.53 12.15
N MET A 58 -29.78 -4.06 11.87
CA MET A 58 -28.55 -4.88 11.88
C MET A 58 -27.92 -5.02 13.27
N GLY A 59 -28.57 -4.50 14.33
CA GLY A 59 -28.08 -4.58 15.70
C GLY A 59 -27.07 -3.49 16.09
N CYS A 60 -26.92 -2.44 15.28
CA CYS A 60 -26.03 -1.31 15.56
C CYS A 60 -26.84 -0.09 16.03
N ALA A 61 -26.54 0.47 17.19
CA ALA A 61 -27.21 1.64 17.75
C ALA A 61 -26.93 2.92 16.95
N SER A 62 -25.82 2.96 16.21
CA SER A 62 -25.44 4.11 15.38
C SER A 62 -24.75 3.72 14.08
N PHE A 63 -24.63 4.69 13.17
CA PHE A 63 -23.81 4.51 11.96
C PHE A 63 -22.33 4.33 12.31
N LEU A 64 -21.84 4.98 13.37
CA LEU A 64 -20.46 4.79 13.84
C LEU A 64 -20.21 3.34 14.30
N GLU A 65 -21.18 2.75 14.99
CA GLU A 65 -21.11 1.35 15.42
C GLU A 65 -21.19 0.39 14.23
N LEU A 66 -22.02 0.68 13.23
CA LEU A 66 -22.01 -0.07 11.97
C LEU A 66 -20.63 -0.01 11.30
N LYS A 67 -19.98 1.17 11.27
CA LYS A 67 -18.61 1.32 10.75
C LYS A 67 -17.60 0.51 11.55
N ASN A 68 -17.75 0.43 12.88
CA ASN A 68 -16.88 -0.40 13.72
C ASN A 68 -17.08 -1.90 13.44
N GLU A 69 -18.31 -2.35 13.25
CA GLU A 69 -18.60 -3.75 12.89
C GLU A 69 -18.05 -4.11 11.50
N PHE A 70 -18.12 -3.20 10.54
CA PHE A 70 -17.47 -3.38 9.24
C PHE A 70 -15.94 -3.31 9.34
N ARG A 71 -15.39 -2.49 10.24
CA ARG A 71 -13.97 -2.46 10.55
C ARG A 71 -13.53 -3.79 11.17
N ASP A 72 -14.28 -4.32 12.12
CA ASP A 72 -13.99 -5.59 12.80
C ASP A 72 -14.15 -6.76 11.84
N TYR A 73 -15.17 -6.77 10.98
CA TYR A 73 -15.31 -7.74 9.89
C TYR A 73 -14.13 -7.66 8.93
N THR A 74 -13.75 -6.47 8.48
CA THR A 74 -12.61 -6.29 7.57
C THR A 74 -11.31 -6.69 8.25
N GLN A 75 -11.10 -6.30 9.50
CA GLN A 75 -9.95 -6.71 10.29
C GLN A 75 -9.96 -8.21 10.58
N THR A 76 -11.13 -8.83 10.70
CA THR A 76 -11.28 -10.27 10.88
C THR A 76 -11.05 -11.00 9.58
N MET A 77 -11.48 -10.46 8.43
CA MET A 77 -11.12 -10.96 7.10
C MET A 77 -9.63 -10.80 6.85
N ILE A 78 -9.04 -9.65 7.19
CA ILE A 78 -7.59 -9.45 7.21
C ILE A 78 -6.98 -10.46 8.15
N LYS A 79 -7.50 -10.70 9.37
CA LYS A 79 -6.98 -11.68 10.35
C LYS A 79 -7.20 -13.12 9.93
N LEU A 80 -8.22 -13.45 9.16
CA LEU A 80 -8.51 -14.79 8.61
C LEU A 80 -7.62 -15.07 7.40
N VAL A 81 -7.36 -14.03 6.61
CA VAL A 81 -6.31 -13.97 5.58
C VAL A 81 -4.91 -13.84 6.23
N SER A 82 -4.82 -13.37 7.48
CA SER A 82 -3.59 -13.31 8.29
C SER A 82 -3.31 -14.59 9.04
N SER A 83 -4.37 -15.37 9.34
CA SER A 83 -4.38 -16.69 9.94
C SER A 83 -4.48 -17.77 8.88
N ALA A 84 -4.39 -17.40 7.59
CA ALA A 84 -3.57 -18.19 6.68
C ALA A 84 -2.17 -18.17 7.31
N HIS A 85 -2.00 -19.18 8.16
CA HIS A 85 -0.82 -19.60 8.89
C HIS A 85 0.40 -18.74 8.61
N TYR A 86 1.08 -18.28 9.66
CA TYR A 86 2.54 -18.40 9.61
C TYR A 86 2.79 -19.81 9.10
N ILE A 87 3.17 -19.98 7.83
CA ILE A 87 3.72 -21.24 7.38
C ILE A 87 5.12 -21.24 8.00
N ALA A 88 5.17 -21.33 9.33
CA ALA A 88 6.06 -22.31 9.90
C ALA A 88 5.56 -23.59 9.22
N PRO A 89 6.31 -24.16 8.26
CA PRO A 89 6.02 -25.52 7.85
C PRO A 89 5.85 -26.30 9.15
N GLU A 90 4.83 -27.15 9.22
CA GLU A 90 4.77 -28.12 10.31
C GLU A 90 6.11 -28.85 10.26
N LEU A 91 7.06 -28.46 11.13
CA LEU A 91 8.34 -29.13 11.28
C LEU A 91 7.96 -30.48 11.87
N SER A 92 7.67 -31.42 10.98
CA SER A 92 7.33 -32.78 11.31
C SER A 92 8.61 -33.39 11.88
N THR A 93 8.74 -33.27 13.19
CA THR A 93 9.95 -33.54 14.00
C THR A 93 10.96 -32.38 13.97
N GLY A 94 11.01 -31.59 15.03
CA GLY A 94 11.94 -30.45 15.18
C GLY A 94 13.43 -30.82 15.26
N SER A 95 13.95 -31.55 14.26
CA SER A 95 15.37 -31.81 14.09
C SER A 95 16.06 -30.51 13.63
N ALA A 96 17.28 -30.27 14.13
CA ALA A 96 18.06 -29.08 13.76
C ALA A 96 18.31 -28.97 12.24
N SER A 97 18.32 -30.10 11.53
CA SER A 97 18.53 -30.22 10.08
C SER A 97 17.39 -29.62 9.26
N GLU A 98 16.13 -29.81 9.66
CA GLU A 98 14.97 -29.27 8.92
C GLU A 98 14.86 -27.76 9.03
N LYS A 99 15.18 -27.21 10.21
CA LYS A 99 15.24 -25.76 10.42
C LYS A 99 16.34 -25.11 9.57
N GLU A 100 17.51 -25.75 9.49
CA GLU A 100 18.61 -25.28 8.65
C GLU A 100 18.23 -25.28 7.17
N ALA A 101 17.65 -26.38 6.67
CA ALA A 101 17.16 -26.46 5.29
C ALA A 101 16.13 -25.36 4.97
N PHE A 102 15.23 -25.07 5.90
CA PHE A 102 14.23 -24.02 5.75
C PHE A 102 14.83 -22.61 5.70
N LEU A 103 15.80 -22.31 6.56
CA LEU A 103 16.51 -21.03 6.54
C LEU A 103 17.28 -20.85 5.22
N LEU A 104 17.88 -21.93 4.69
CA LEU A 104 18.52 -21.91 3.39
C LEU A 104 17.52 -21.71 2.25
N GLU A 105 16.30 -22.25 2.35
CA GLU A 105 15.24 -22.02 1.37
C GLU A 105 14.80 -20.55 1.33
N ILE A 106 14.62 -19.90 2.49
CA ILE A 106 14.34 -18.45 2.57
C ILE A 106 15.44 -17.66 1.88
N PHE A 107 16.71 -17.96 2.21
CA PHE A 107 17.85 -17.27 1.61
C PHE A 107 17.91 -17.45 0.09
N ASN A 108 17.68 -18.67 -0.40
CA ASN A 108 17.66 -18.95 -1.83
C ASN A 108 16.48 -18.27 -2.53
N GLU A 109 15.31 -18.17 -1.89
CA GLU A 109 14.15 -17.45 -2.42
C GLU A 109 14.47 -15.95 -2.63
N ASP A 110 15.16 -15.31 -1.67
CA ASP A 110 15.64 -13.93 -1.80
C ASP A 110 16.66 -13.77 -2.95
N VAL A 111 17.64 -14.67 -3.04
CA VAL A 111 18.67 -14.64 -4.10
C VAL A 111 18.04 -14.82 -5.48
N CYS A 112 17.15 -15.79 -5.65
CA CYS A 112 16.44 -16.03 -6.90
C CYS A 112 15.56 -14.82 -7.26
N SER A 113 14.79 -14.30 -6.31
CA SER A 113 13.90 -13.14 -6.55
C SER A 113 14.68 -11.91 -7.02
N LEU A 114 15.83 -11.63 -6.38
CA LEU A 114 16.73 -10.56 -6.80
C LEU A 114 17.30 -10.80 -8.20
N SER A 115 17.82 -12.01 -8.46
CA SER A 115 18.40 -12.39 -9.75
C SER A 115 17.39 -12.26 -10.89
N ASP A 116 16.18 -12.77 -10.69
CA ASP A 116 15.09 -12.72 -11.67
C ASP A 116 14.65 -11.28 -11.93
N TYR A 117 14.54 -10.48 -10.88
CA TYR A 117 14.21 -9.07 -11.01
C TYR A 117 15.26 -8.31 -11.84
N TYR A 118 16.56 -8.43 -11.50
CA TYR A 118 17.62 -7.74 -12.22
C TYR A 118 17.79 -8.21 -13.67
N SER A 119 17.42 -9.45 -13.96
CA SER A 119 17.43 -9.97 -15.34
C SER A 119 16.33 -9.35 -16.22
N ASN A 120 15.25 -8.85 -15.61
CA ASN A 120 14.07 -8.34 -16.32
C ASN A 120 13.81 -6.85 -16.06
N ILE A 121 14.69 -6.17 -15.32
CA ILE A 121 14.48 -4.78 -14.95
C ILE A 121 14.54 -3.86 -16.18
N CYS A 122 13.56 -2.97 -16.31
CA CYS A 122 13.57 -1.91 -17.31
C CYS A 122 14.33 -0.69 -16.76
N LEU A 123 15.61 -0.53 -17.12
CA LEU A 123 16.43 0.59 -16.67
C LEU A 123 15.87 1.95 -17.13
N ASP A 124 15.25 2.02 -18.32
CA ASP A 124 14.57 3.24 -18.79
C ASP A 124 13.39 3.64 -17.88
N ASN A 125 12.73 2.66 -17.24
CA ASN A 125 11.69 2.96 -16.25
C ASN A 125 12.30 3.57 -14.99
N ILE A 126 13.43 3.04 -14.51
CA ILE A 126 14.17 3.59 -13.36
C ILE A 126 14.62 5.02 -13.63
N ALA A 127 15.19 5.28 -14.82
CA ALA A 127 15.62 6.62 -15.22
C ALA A 127 14.43 7.61 -15.27
N ARG A 128 13.30 7.21 -15.86
CA ARG A 128 12.07 8.03 -15.87
C ARG A 128 11.55 8.35 -14.48
N ILE A 129 11.61 7.38 -13.55
CA ILE A 129 11.23 7.59 -12.15
C ILE A 129 12.20 8.57 -11.46
N ALA A 130 13.50 8.39 -11.66
CA ALA A 130 14.52 9.30 -11.12
C ALA A 130 14.32 10.74 -11.62
N ASP A 131 14.01 10.92 -12.91
CA ASP A 131 13.70 12.23 -13.48
C ASP A 131 12.44 12.87 -12.88
N ALA A 132 11.38 12.10 -12.66
CA ALA A 132 10.17 12.58 -12.01
C ALA A 132 10.47 13.06 -10.58
N ILE A 133 11.22 12.27 -9.82
CA ILE A 133 11.69 12.64 -8.47
C ILE A 133 12.51 13.94 -8.51
N ARG A 134 13.45 14.08 -9.44
CA ARG A 134 14.34 15.24 -9.55
C ARG A 134 13.62 16.53 -9.91
N LYS A 135 12.60 16.46 -10.76
CA LYS A 135 11.81 17.63 -11.20
C LYS A 135 10.80 18.08 -10.15
N SER A 136 10.56 17.28 -9.11
CA SER A 136 9.55 17.56 -8.11
C SER A 136 10.02 18.60 -7.09
N ARG A 137 9.14 19.54 -6.76
CA ARG A 137 9.40 20.58 -5.76
C ARG A 137 9.37 20.02 -4.34
N ARG A 138 8.40 19.14 -4.06
CA ARG A 138 8.25 18.42 -2.79
C ARG A 138 7.87 16.99 -3.08
N ILE A 139 8.34 16.08 -2.25
CA ILE A 139 8.11 14.64 -2.38
C ILE A 139 7.44 14.15 -1.11
N TYR A 140 6.21 13.65 -1.23
CA TYR A 140 5.46 13.08 -0.11
C TYR A 140 5.45 11.56 -0.21
N ILE A 141 6.05 10.90 0.78
CA ILE A 141 6.16 9.45 0.84
C ILE A 141 5.08 8.92 1.78
N PHE A 142 4.05 8.31 1.24
CA PHE A 142 2.94 7.74 2.01
C PHE A 142 3.20 6.26 2.26
N ALA A 143 3.31 5.88 3.53
CA ALA A 143 3.59 4.51 3.94
C ALA A 143 2.87 4.13 5.24
N HIS A 144 2.56 2.83 5.39
CA HIS A 144 1.92 2.25 6.57
C HIS A 144 2.75 1.08 7.11
N ASP A 145 2.73 0.87 8.43
CA ASP A 145 3.43 -0.21 9.13
C ASP A 145 4.86 -0.46 8.63
N LEU A 146 5.15 -1.68 8.14
CA LEU A 146 6.47 -2.12 7.69
C LEU A 146 6.96 -1.32 6.48
N SER A 147 6.05 -0.81 5.66
CA SER A 147 6.42 0.04 4.52
C SER A 147 7.06 1.35 4.94
N LYS A 148 6.88 1.79 6.20
CA LYS A 148 7.56 2.98 6.72
C LYS A 148 9.07 2.80 6.77
N ILE A 149 9.59 1.59 6.95
CA ILE A 149 11.04 1.34 6.93
C ILE A 149 11.62 1.69 5.56
N MET A 150 10.96 1.23 4.48
CA MET A 150 11.32 1.56 3.11
C MET A 150 11.17 3.06 2.83
N GLY A 151 10.07 3.66 3.32
CA GLY A 151 9.84 5.09 3.19
C GLY A 151 10.89 5.94 3.89
N GLN A 152 11.29 5.59 5.12
CA GLN A 152 12.36 6.25 5.88
C GLN A 152 13.72 6.11 5.21
N PHE A 153 14.02 4.93 4.66
CA PHE A 153 15.24 4.72 3.89
C PHE A 153 15.29 5.65 2.67
N LEU A 154 14.22 5.67 1.87
CA LEU A 154 14.15 6.52 0.68
C LEU A 154 14.17 8.00 1.06
N GLU A 155 13.40 8.43 2.05
CA GLU A 155 13.41 9.80 2.57
C GLU A 155 14.83 10.25 2.95
N SER A 156 15.56 9.39 3.68
CA SER A 156 16.94 9.67 4.08
C SER A 156 17.87 9.84 2.89
N ARG A 157 17.75 8.98 1.86
CA ARG A 157 18.54 9.08 0.62
C ARG A 157 18.21 10.36 -0.16
N LEU A 158 16.94 10.71 -0.28
CA LEU A 158 16.50 11.93 -0.97
C LEU A 158 16.97 13.19 -0.25
N LYS A 159 16.93 13.21 1.09
CA LYS A 159 17.43 14.34 1.90
C LYS A 159 18.94 14.56 1.75
N ILE A 160 19.74 13.48 1.62
CA ILE A 160 21.18 13.59 1.31
C ILE A 160 21.40 14.28 -0.03
N LEU A 161 20.49 14.09 -0.99
CA LEU A 161 20.52 14.74 -2.31
C LEU A 161 19.86 16.12 -2.31
N TYR A 162 19.61 16.70 -1.13
CA TYR A 162 18.95 18.01 -0.96
C TYR A 162 17.54 18.10 -1.55
N LEU A 163 16.88 16.96 -1.79
CA LEU A 163 15.50 16.91 -2.23
C LEU A 163 14.54 17.03 -1.04
N ASN A 164 13.46 17.79 -1.22
CA ASN A 164 12.48 18.07 -0.17
C ASN A 164 11.49 16.90 -0.01
N ALA A 165 11.96 15.81 0.62
CA ALA A 165 11.17 14.63 0.91
C ALA A 165 10.61 14.63 2.34
N THR A 166 9.35 14.23 2.49
CA THR A 166 8.66 14.05 3.78
C THR A 166 7.95 12.71 3.81
N LEU A 167 8.25 11.89 4.81
CA LEU A 167 7.47 10.70 5.11
C LEU A 167 6.15 11.07 5.80
N VAL A 168 5.04 10.52 5.31
CA VAL A 168 3.69 10.64 5.88
C VAL A 168 3.26 9.28 6.42
N ASP A 169 3.09 9.18 7.74
CA ASP A 169 2.59 7.95 8.38
C ASP A 169 1.08 7.83 8.18
N LEU A 170 0.68 6.86 7.36
CA LEU A 170 -0.72 6.59 7.06
C LEU A 170 -1.52 6.07 8.26
N GLY A 171 -0.85 5.62 9.32
CA GLY A 171 -1.48 5.29 10.59
C GLY A 171 -1.96 6.53 11.35
N ASN A 172 -1.41 7.70 11.04
CA ASN A 172 -1.84 8.99 11.58
C ASN A 172 -2.79 9.69 10.60
N LEU A 173 -4.10 9.52 10.83
CA LEU A 173 -5.14 10.05 9.95
C LEU A 173 -5.14 11.59 9.87
N GLU A 174 -4.87 12.27 10.99
CA GLU A 174 -4.86 13.74 11.04
C GLU A 174 -3.70 14.30 10.20
N GLU A 175 -2.51 13.73 10.36
CA GLU A 175 -1.33 14.08 9.57
C GLU A 175 -1.52 13.74 8.09
N THR A 176 -2.05 12.55 7.79
CA THR A 176 -2.37 12.15 6.41
C THR A 176 -3.32 13.15 5.77
N GLN A 177 -4.39 13.54 6.47
CA GLN A 177 -5.35 14.52 5.96
C GLN A 177 -4.72 15.90 5.77
N PHE A 178 -3.89 16.35 6.71
CA PHE A 178 -3.17 17.61 6.61
C PHE A 178 -2.28 17.64 5.36
N HIS A 179 -1.49 16.59 5.11
CA HIS A 179 -0.63 16.52 3.94
C HIS A 179 -1.43 16.46 2.63
N LEU A 180 -2.49 15.65 2.58
CA LEU A 180 -3.36 15.55 1.40
C LEU A 180 -4.01 16.89 1.02
N GLN A 181 -4.32 17.75 2.00
CA GLN A 181 -4.87 19.08 1.74
C GLN A 181 -3.83 20.11 1.29
N ASN A 182 -2.54 19.86 1.54
CA ASN A 182 -1.43 20.77 1.23
C ASN A 182 -0.63 20.38 -0.02
N LEU A 183 -0.99 19.26 -0.66
CA LEU A 183 -0.47 18.88 -1.97
C LEU A 183 -0.79 19.97 -3.00
N ALA A 184 0.20 20.31 -3.82
CA ALA A 184 0.11 21.35 -4.84
C ALA A 184 0.79 20.91 -6.13
N GLU A 185 0.67 21.73 -7.17
CA GLU A 185 1.38 21.53 -8.43
C GLU A 185 2.88 21.35 -8.20
N GLU A 186 3.54 20.57 -9.08
CA GLU A 186 4.96 20.21 -9.01
C GLU A 186 5.38 19.33 -7.82
N ASP A 187 4.45 18.89 -6.98
CA ASP A 187 4.72 17.86 -5.97
C ASP A 187 4.70 16.44 -6.60
N LEU A 188 5.37 15.49 -5.96
CA LEU A 188 5.28 14.06 -6.26
C LEU A 188 4.79 13.29 -5.04
N ALA A 189 3.84 12.39 -5.24
CA ALA A 189 3.45 11.42 -4.24
C ALA A 189 4.10 10.07 -4.52
N ILE A 190 4.76 9.50 -3.52
CA ILE A 190 5.28 8.13 -3.53
C ILE A 190 4.39 7.29 -2.62
N LEU A 191 3.74 6.27 -3.18
CA LEU A 191 2.82 5.38 -2.45
C LEU A 191 3.44 3.99 -2.35
N PHE A 192 3.70 3.55 -1.12
CA PHE A 192 4.07 2.16 -0.85
C PHE A 192 2.82 1.32 -0.61
N SER A 193 2.66 0.24 -1.38
CA SER A 193 1.51 -0.66 -1.29
C SER A 193 1.95 -2.10 -1.52
N PHE A 194 2.14 -2.86 -0.46
CA PHE A 194 2.55 -4.27 -0.51
C PHE A 194 1.47 -5.20 0.05
N PRO A 195 1.50 -6.52 -0.23
CA PRO A 195 0.46 -7.47 0.16
C PRO A 195 0.13 -7.38 1.65
N ARG A 196 -1.16 -7.61 1.96
CA ARG A 196 -1.84 -7.03 3.14
C ARG A 196 -1.95 -5.51 3.00
N TYR A 197 -2.39 -5.09 1.81
CA TYR A 197 -2.51 -3.69 1.43
C TYR A 197 -3.23 -2.88 2.51
N PHE A 198 -2.62 -1.77 2.90
CA PHE A 198 -3.28 -0.84 3.82
C PHE A 198 -4.56 -0.35 3.18
N PHE A 199 -5.67 -0.70 3.79
CA PHE A 199 -6.97 -0.63 3.17
C PHE A 199 -7.40 0.77 2.67
N PRO A 200 -7.10 1.90 3.35
CA PRO A 200 -7.29 3.24 2.78
C PRO A 200 -6.46 3.57 1.53
N ILE A 201 -5.38 2.83 1.24
CA ILE A 201 -4.35 3.27 0.29
C ILE A 201 -4.91 3.54 -1.11
N GLY A 202 -5.87 2.75 -1.57
CA GLY A 202 -6.50 2.95 -2.88
C GLY A 202 -7.35 4.22 -2.93
N ASN A 203 -7.98 4.62 -1.83
CA ASN A 203 -8.74 5.87 -1.74
C ASN A 203 -7.83 7.09 -1.60
N ILE A 204 -6.70 6.94 -0.90
CA ILE A 204 -5.64 7.94 -0.84
C ILE A 204 -5.06 8.18 -2.24
N ALA A 205 -4.69 7.11 -2.94
CA ALA A 205 -4.17 7.18 -4.31
C ALA A 205 -5.17 7.86 -5.27
N ARG A 206 -6.46 7.48 -5.20
CA ARG A 206 -7.52 8.14 -5.97
C ARG A 206 -7.63 9.63 -5.66
N LYS A 207 -7.54 10.01 -4.39
CA LYS A 207 -7.62 11.41 -3.96
C LYS A 207 -6.44 12.21 -4.49
N ILE A 208 -5.23 11.67 -4.42
CA ILE A 208 -4.02 12.29 -4.96
C ILE A 208 -4.14 12.45 -6.48
N SER A 209 -4.58 11.41 -7.18
CA SER A 209 -4.79 11.44 -8.64
C SER A 209 -5.80 12.52 -9.04
N SER A 210 -6.85 12.74 -8.24
CA SER A 210 -7.82 13.83 -8.49
C SER A 210 -7.27 15.24 -8.33
N ILE A 211 -6.12 15.41 -7.66
CA ILE A 211 -5.41 16.70 -7.54
C ILE A 211 -4.57 16.96 -8.79
N GLY A 212 -4.19 15.91 -9.54
CA GLY A 212 -3.42 16.03 -10.78
C GLY A 212 -1.91 16.11 -10.59
N ILE A 213 -1.39 15.66 -9.45
CA ILE A 213 0.05 15.55 -9.21
C ILE A 213 0.56 14.15 -9.63
N PRO A 214 1.82 14.02 -10.07
CA PRO A 214 2.39 12.72 -10.39
C PRO A 214 2.41 11.78 -9.18
N ILE A 215 2.15 10.51 -9.45
CA ILE A 215 2.18 9.41 -8.48
C ILE A 215 3.21 8.36 -8.90
N LEU A 216 4.15 8.06 -8.01
CA LEU A 216 4.99 6.87 -8.05
C LEU A 216 4.40 5.79 -7.14
N ALA A 217 3.88 4.72 -7.73
CA ALA A 217 3.45 3.53 -7.03
C ALA A 217 4.63 2.55 -6.87
N ILE A 218 4.97 2.19 -5.63
CA ILE A 218 5.96 1.16 -5.32
C ILE A 218 5.24 -0.01 -4.65
N THR A 219 5.19 -1.15 -5.33
CA THR A 219 4.26 -2.24 -5.01
C THR A 219 4.75 -3.58 -5.54
N ASP A 220 4.14 -4.68 -5.10
CA ASP A 220 4.43 -6.03 -5.58
C ASP A 220 3.77 -6.36 -6.93
N SER A 221 2.64 -5.73 -7.26
CA SER A 221 1.81 -6.09 -8.43
C SER A 221 1.20 -4.86 -9.11
N ASP A 222 1.06 -4.96 -10.43
CA ASP A 222 0.33 -4.03 -11.29
C ASP A 222 -1.20 -4.03 -11.05
N THR A 223 -1.70 -5.00 -10.29
CA THR A 223 -3.09 -5.08 -9.85
C THR A 223 -3.31 -4.50 -8.44
N SER A 224 -2.27 -3.97 -7.81
CA SER A 224 -2.38 -3.41 -6.46
C SER A 224 -3.32 -2.19 -6.41
N PRO A 225 -3.89 -1.84 -5.24
CA PRO A 225 -4.86 -0.76 -5.12
C PRO A 225 -4.36 0.61 -5.60
N VAL A 226 -3.04 0.82 -5.63
CA VAL A 226 -2.39 2.06 -6.06
C VAL A 226 -1.96 2.05 -7.52
N ALA A 227 -1.74 0.88 -8.12
CA ALA A 227 -1.12 0.76 -9.44
C ALA A 227 -1.93 1.47 -10.54
N LYS A 228 -3.25 1.36 -10.51
CA LYS A 228 -4.15 2.03 -11.48
C LYS A 228 -4.14 3.56 -11.43
N TYR A 229 -3.58 4.16 -10.38
CA TYR A 229 -3.48 5.61 -10.23
C TYR A 229 -2.05 6.11 -10.39
N GLY A 230 -1.06 5.23 -10.50
CA GLY A 230 0.34 5.61 -10.63
C GLY A 230 0.68 6.04 -12.06
N ASP A 231 1.23 7.23 -12.22
CA ASP A 231 1.88 7.67 -13.45
C ASP A 231 3.19 6.90 -13.68
N HIS A 232 3.84 6.54 -12.58
CA HIS A 232 5.01 5.70 -12.54
C HIS A 232 4.76 4.47 -11.67
N LEU A 233 5.18 3.31 -12.15
CA LEU A 233 5.05 2.04 -11.44
C LEU A 233 6.43 1.40 -11.27
N LEU A 234 6.77 1.12 -10.02
CA LEU A 234 7.96 0.37 -9.64
C LEU A 234 7.52 -0.92 -8.96
N LEU A 235 7.58 -2.01 -9.73
CA LEU A 235 7.23 -3.34 -9.25
C LEU A 235 8.39 -3.92 -8.46
N CYS A 236 8.09 -4.46 -7.28
CA CYS A 236 9.00 -5.20 -6.42
C CYS A 236 8.30 -6.52 -6.03
N PRO A 237 8.14 -7.46 -6.99
CA PRO A 237 7.43 -8.71 -6.75
C PRO A 237 8.22 -9.59 -5.78
N GLY A 238 7.58 -10.12 -4.74
CA GLY A 238 8.29 -11.00 -3.79
C GLY A 238 7.51 -11.27 -2.51
N PRO A 239 6.50 -12.14 -2.53
CA PRO A 239 6.05 -12.75 -1.29
C PRO A 239 7.16 -13.69 -0.80
N THR A 240 7.57 -13.61 0.48
CA THR A 240 8.18 -14.80 1.09
C THR A 240 7.04 -15.73 1.46
N LYS A 241 7.25 -17.02 1.28
CA LYS A 241 6.26 -18.02 1.70
C LYS A 241 6.22 -18.21 3.23
N PHE A 242 7.11 -17.54 3.96
CA PHE A 242 7.54 -18.00 5.28
C PHE A 242 7.31 -16.98 6.40
N PHE A 243 7.75 -15.73 6.24
CA PHE A 243 7.54 -14.69 7.27
C PHE A 243 7.47 -13.29 6.66
N TYR A 244 6.25 -12.75 6.52
CA TYR A 244 5.99 -11.46 5.87
C TYR A 244 6.56 -11.37 4.44
N ASN A 245 6.42 -10.23 3.77
CA ASN A 245 7.08 -10.01 2.48
C ASN A 245 8.55 -9.65 2.71
N SER A 246 9.45 -10.17 1.89
CA SER A 246 10.88 -9.85 2.01
C SER A 246 11.07 -8.39 1.65
N LEU A 247 11.82 -7.68 2.49
CA LEU A 247 12.24 -6.33 2.17
C LEU A 247 13.52 -6.31 1.33
N ALA A 248 14.16 -7.46 1.09
CA ALA A 248 15.44 -7.53 0.38
C ALA A 248 15.34 -6.92 -1.03
N LEU A 249 14.39 -7.40 -1.84
CA LEU A 249 14.17 -6.86 -3.18
C LEU A 249 13.75 -5.38 -3.15
N PRO A 250 12.66 -4.97 -2.46
CA PRO A 250 12.29 -3.56 -2.40
C PRO A 250 13.43 -2.63 -1.98
N MET A 251 14.21 -3.00 -0.95
CA MET A 251 15.35 -2.20 -0.49
C MET A 251 16.47 -2.13 -1.54
N ALA A 252 16.78 -3.23 -2.21
CA ALA A 252 17.79 -3.26 -3.26
C ALA A 252 17.38 -2.39 -4.46
N VAL A 253 16.10 -2.41 -4.84
CA VAL A 253 15.55 -1.55 -5.90
C VAL A 253 15.55 -0.08 -5.50
N LEU A 254 15.16 0.26 -4.26
CA LEU A 254 15.24 1.63 -3.75
C LEU A 254 16.69 2.13 -3.71
N ASN A 255 17.65 1.26 -3.38
CA ASN A 255 19.07 1.60 -3.44
C ASN A 255 19.52 1.87 -4.87
N LEU A 256 19.11 1.04 -5.84
CA LEU A 256 19.38 1.27 -7.27
C LEU A 256 18.79 2.61 -7.74
N LEU A 257 17.55 2.92 -7.36
CA LEU A 257 16.90 4.19 -7.69
C LEU A 257 17.67 5.39 -7.09
N ALA A 258 18.09 5.29 -5.83
CA ALA A 258 18.92 6.31 -5.19
C ALA A 258 20.28 6.48 -5.89
N SER A 259 20.92 5.39 -6.33
CA SER A 259 22.14 5.44 -7.12
C SER A 259 21.93 6.10 -8.49
N CYS A 260 20.82 5.81 -9.17
CA CYS A 260 20.46 6.46 -10.44
C CYS A 260 20.32 7.98 -10.24
N LEU A 261 19.66 8.41 -9.16
CA LEU A 261 19.51 9.83 -8.84
C LEU A 261 20.85 10.56 -8.69
N VAL A 262 21.88 9.87 -8.18
CA VAL A 262 23.24 10.40 -8.05
C VAL A 262 23.96 10.44 -9.39
N ILE A 263 23.95 9.35 -10.16
CA ILE A 263 24.72 9.25 -11.41
C ILE A 263 24.36 10.40 -12.37
N ASP A 264 23.08 10.75 -12.47
CA ASP A 264 22.67 11.86 -13.35
C ASP A 264 23.01 13.26 -12.78
N ASN A 265 23.34 13.36 -11.48
CA ASN A 265 23.73 14.63 -10.83
C ASN A 265 25.24 14.90 -10.90
N VAL A 266 26.05 13.88 -11.22
CA VAL A 266 27.51 14.00 -11.30
C VAL A 266 27.88 14.48 -12.69
N ALA A 267 28.71 15.52 -12.78
CA ALA A 267 29.17 16.00 -14.09
C ALA A 267 29.95 14.88 -14.80
N PRO A 268 29.87 14.74 -16.14
CA PRO A 268 30.56 13.66 -16.86
C PRO A 268 32.06 13.53 -16.52
N SER A 269 32.71 14.65 -16.19
CA SER A 269 34.10 14.72 -15.74
C SER A 269 34.36 14.04 -14.40
N GLU A 270 33.44 14.17 -13.44
CA GLU A 270 33.54 13.55 -12.12
C GLU A 270 33.19 12.04 -12.19
N ILE A 271 32.38 11.63 -13.17
CA ILE A 271 32.08 10.21 -13.44
C ILE A 271 33.32 9.49 -13.97
N GLU A 272 34.09 10.10 -14.88
CA GLU A 272 35.36 9.54 -15.37
C GLU A 272 36.37 9.38 -14.23
N GLU A 273 36.52 10.41 -13.39
CA GLU A 273 37.44 10.40 -12.25
C GLU A 273 37.08 9.30 -11.23
N PHE A 274 35.79 9.06 -10.98
CA PHE A 274 35.34 7.94 -10.13
C PHE A 274 35.58 6.57 -10.76
N LYS A 275 35.34 6.41 -12.08
CA LYS A 275 35.60 5.15 -12.79
C LYS A 275 37.06 4.72 -12.72
N ASP A 276 37.98 5.67 -12.76
CA ASP A 276 39.42 5.42 -12.65
C ASP A 276 39.85 4.97 -11.23
N THR A 277 38.98 5.15 -10.23
CA THR A 277 39.21 4.68 -8.85
C THR A 277 38.64 3.29 -8.53
N LEU A 278 37.82 2.73 -9.42
CA LEU A 278 37.25 1.40 -9.22
C LEU A 278 38.29 0.31 -9.54
N PRO A 279 38.43 -0.72 -8.69
CA PRO A 279 39.33 -1.84 -8.99
C PRO A 279 38.84 -2.58 -10.24
N SER A 280 39.78 -2.84 -11.15
CA SER A 280 39.60 -3.59 -12.40
C SER A 280 39.19 -5.05 -12.19
#